data_AF-A0A950EKI0-F1
#
_entry.id   AF-A0A950EKI0-F1
#
_cell.length_a   1.000
_cell.length_b   1.000
_cell.length_c   1.000
_cell.angle_alpha   90.00
_cell.angle_beta   90.00
_cell.angle_gamma   90.00
#
_symmetry.space_group_name_H-M   'P 1'
#
loop_
_entity.id
_entity.type
_entity.pdbx_description
1 polymer ?
#
loop_
_entity_poly.entity_id
_entity_poly.type
_entity_poly.pdbx_seq_one_letter_code
_entity_poly.pdbx_strand_id
1 'polypeptide(L)'
;MTLLAAQSSGITAPARGAPLSDLIGLAIAFVIAGAILLAVSIGHRTKRIRWLGAIGDYAERVSGLPPWAAVPQAVGAASLITAAFGFYWDVSWHIDRGRDPGPLANPAHWFIIFGLAGIALAGILSVILGDEHPTGSSLRFGPDWNVPVGGLLLSICGLIALAGFPLDDIWHRLFGQDVTLWGPTHIQMIGGASLATLALWALAVEGERAARAAGRPVDPRAMMRIHISLAGAFLIGMSTLQAEFDFGVPQFNQLFQPAMIMLAAGIALVAARIRIGKGGALAAVAFFLAFRGGLALLIGPILGRTLLHFPLYIAEA
;
A
#
# COMPACT_ATOMS: atom_id res chain seq x y z
N MET A 1 31.83 -11.57 24.67
CA MET A 1 31.42 -11.47 23.26
C MET A 1 31.08 -12.87 22.79
N THR A 2 29.82 -13.27 23.03
CA THR A 2 29.26 -14.58 22.63
C THR A 2 27.75 -14.43 22.67
N LEU A 3 27.18 -13.77 21.66
CA LEU A 3 25.77 -13.94 21.35
C LEU A 3 25.68 -15.25 20.58
N LEU A 4 25.57 -16.34 21.34
CA LEU A 4 25.12 -17.63 20.82
C LEU A 4 23.77 -17.38 20.13
N ALA A 5 23.76 -17.61 18.83
CA ALA A 5 22.53 -17.77 18.08
C ALA A 5 21.64 -18.76 18.82
N ALA A 6 20.51 -18.28 19.34
CA ALA A 6 19.42 -19.14 19.74
C ALA A 6 18.75 -19.71 18.47
N GLN A 7 19.48 -20.52 17.71
CA GLN A 7 18.83 -21.53 16.90
C GLN A 7 18.36 -22.59 17.90
N SER A 8 17.06 -22.59 18.18
CA SER A 8 16.43 -23.66 18.93
C SER A 8 16.85 -25.00 18.33
N SER A 9 17.39 -25.89 19.15
CA SER A 9 17.72 -27.29 18.83
C SER A 9 16.46 -28.17 18.67
N GLY A 10 15.41 -27.61 18.07
CA GLY A 10 14.23 -28.35 17.64
C GLY A 10 14.46 -28.91 16.25
N ILE A 11 14.08 -30.17 16.03
CA ILE A 11 13.93 -30.81 14.72
C ILE A 11 13.46 -29.75 13.72
N THR A 12 14.28 -29.42 12.73
CA THR A 12 13.89 -28.49 11.66
C THR A 12 12.66 -29.08 11.00
N ALA A 13 11.48 -28.54 11.33
CA ALA A 13 10.27 -28.89 10.63
C ALA A 13 10.56 -28.66 9.14
N PRO A 14 10.23 -29.61 8.26
CA PRO A 14 10.52 -29.47 6.84
C PRO A 14 9.90 -28.19 6.31
N ALA A 15 10.54 -27.60 5.31
CA ALA A 15 9.99 -26.47 4.55
C ALA A 15 8.53 -26.75 4.24
N ARG A 16 7.63 -25.92 4.78
CA ARG A 16 6.18 -26.09 4.64
C ARG A 16 5.58 -24.79 4.12
N GLY A 17 4.92 -24.91 2.98
CA GLY A 17 3.97 -23.90 2.53
C GLY A 17 2.68 -23.95 3.34
N ALA A 18 1.76 -23.06 3.01
CA ALA A 18 0.40 -23.01 3.47
C ALA A 18 -0.36 -24.34 3.26
N PRO A 19 -1.38 -24.62 4.08
CA PRO A 19 -2.34 -25.68 3.80
C PRO A 19 -2.97 -25.49 2.42
N LEU A 20 -3.11 -26.59 1.66
CA LEU A 20 -3.68 -26.52 0.31
C LEU A 20 -5.13 -25.99 0.29
N SER A 21 -5.89 -26.22 1.37
CA SER A 21 -7.23 -25.67 1.56
C SER A 21 -7.25 -24.14 1.51
N ASP A 22 -6.27 -23.50 2.15
CA ASP A 22 -6.17 -22.03 2.22
C ASP A 22 -5.84 -21.47 0.84
N LEU A 23 -4.91 -22.12 0.13
CA LEU A 23 -4.52 -21.73 -1.23
C LEU A 23 -5.67 -21.87 -2.22
N ILE A 24 -6.40 -22.99 -2.17
CA ILE A 24 -7.57 -23.21 -3.03
C ILE A 24 -8.64 -22.16 -2.71
N GLY A 25 -8.92 -21.91 -1.43
CA GLY A 25 -9.91 -20.91 -1.01
C GLY A 25 -9.56 -19.51 -1.52
N LEU A 26 -8.31 -19.08 -1.33
CA LEU A 26 -7.82 -17.79 -1.81
C LEU A 26 -7.83 -17.71 -3.35
N ALA A 27 -7.39 -18.76 -4.04
CA ALA A 27 -7.39 -18.79 -5.51
C ALA A 27 -8.81 -18.68 -6.08
N ILE A 28 -9.78 -19.41 -5.52
CA ILE A 28 -11.19 -19.32 -5.92
C ILE A 28 -11.70 -17.90 -5.68
N ALA A 29 -11.42 -17.31 -4.52
CA ALA A 29 -11.84 -15.94 -4.19
C ALA A 29 -11.28 -14.92 -5.18
N PHE A 30 -9.99 -15.01 -5.53
CA PHE A 30 -9.35 -14.11 -6.50
C PHE A 30 -9.88 -14.30 -7.92
N VAL A 31 -10.14 -15.54 -8.35
CA VAL A 31 -10.74 -15.81 -9.68
C VAL A 31 -12.15 -15.23 -9.76
N ILE A 32 -12.97 -15.43 -8.73
CA ILE A 32 -14.32 -14.86 -8.65
C ILE A 32 -14.25 -13.32 -8.67
N ALA A 33 -13.37 -12.72 -7.86
CA ALA A 33 -13.18 -11.28 -7.83
C ALA A 33 -12.74 -10.74 -9.20
N GLY A 34 -11.80 -11.39 -9.88
CA GLY A 34 -11.36 -11.03 -11.23
C GLY A 34 -12.49 -11.12 -12.27
N ALA A 35 -13.30 -12.18 -12.21
CA ALA A 35 -14.46 -12.34 -13.10
C ALA A 35 -15.52 -11.25 -12.85
N ILE A 36 -15.79 -10.90 -11.59
CA ILE A 36 -16.67 -9.79 -11.23
C ILE A 36 -16.13 -8.47 -11.77
N LEU A 37 -14.83 -8.18 -11.59
CA LEU A 37 -14.22 -6.95 -12.09
C LEU A 37 -14.26 -6.87 -13.61
N LEU A 38 -14.05 -7.99 -14.31
CA LEU A 38 -14.20 -8.04 -15.77
C LEU A 38 -15.64 -7.76 -16.19
N ALA A 39 -16.63 -8.36 -15.52
CA ALA A 39 -18.04 -8.13 -15.80
C ALA A 39 -18.44 -6.66 -15.51
N VAL A 40 -17.96 -6.07 -14.42
CA VAL A 40 -18.17 -4.64 -14.09
C VAL A 40 -17.51 -3.75 -15.14
N SER A 41 -16.28 -4.06 -15.55
CA SER A 41 -15.56 -3.33 -16.60
C SER A 41 -16.37 -3.33 -17.90
N ILE A 42 -16.73 -4.51 -18.42
CA ILE A 42 -17.53 -4.63 -19.65
C ILE A 42 -18.87 -3.91 -19.48
N GLY A 43 -19.56 -4.12 -18.36
CA GLY A 43 -20.86 -3.49 -18.08
C GLY A 43 -20.79 -1.96 -18.05
N HIS A 44 -19.74 -1.40 -17.44
CA HIS A 44 -19.52 0.05 -17.37
C HIS A 44 -19.17 0.63 -18.73
N ARG A 45 -18.18 0.03 -19.42
CA ARG A 45 -17.71 0.50 -20.74
C ARG A 45 -18.77 0.37 -21.83
N THR A 46 -19.70 -0.59 -21.71
CA THR A 46 -20.86 -0.75 -22.62
C THR A 46 -22.11 0.02 -22.15
N LYS A 47 -22.00 0.84 -21.10
CA LYS A 47 -23.10 1.64 -20.52
C LYS A 47 -24.31 0.80 -20.04
N ARG A 48 -24.12 -0.50 -19.80
CA ARG A 48 -25.14 -1.43 -19.29
C ARG A 48 -25.38 -1.28 -17.78
N ILE A 49 -24.37 -0.87 -17.03
CA ILE A 49 -24.50 -0.58 -15.59
C ILE A 49 -24.35 0.92 -15.34
N ARG A 50 -25.23 1.47 -14.49
CA ARG A 50 -25.26 2.91 -14.16
C ARG A 50 -24.75 3.24 -12.77
N TRP A 51 -24.73 2.26 -11.87
CA TRP A 51 -24.37 2.48 -10.45
C TRP A 51 -22.92 2.95 -10.29
N LEU A 52 -21.97 2.43 -11.08
CA LEU A 52 -20.57 2.85 -11.00
C LEU A 52 -20.39 4.30 -11.45
N GLY A 53 -21.11 4.71 -12.50
CA GLY A 53 -21.20 6.11 -12.92
C GLY A 53 -21.79 6.99 -11.83
N ALA A 54 -22.89 6.56 -11.19
CA ALA A 54 -23.52 7.31 -10.10
C ALA A 54 -22.59 7.52 -8.88
N ILE A 55 -21.78 6.51 -8.53
CA ILE A 55 -20.73 6.64 -7.50
C ILE A 55 -19.68 7.66 -7.96
N GLY A 56 -19.26 7.58 -9.22
CA GLY A 56 -18.35 8.54 -9.84
C GLY A 56 -18.86 9.97 -9.77
N ASP A 57 -20.11 10.20 -10.18
CA ASP A 57 -20.75 11.51 -10.16
C ASP A 57 -20.84 12.05 -8.72
N TYR A 58 -21.14 11.20 -7.74
CA TYR A 58 -21.15 11.60 -6.34
C TYR A 58 -19.75 12.01 -5.87
N ALA A 59 -18.74 11.19 -6.16
CA ALA A 59 -17.36 11.47 -5.78
C ALA A 59 -16.85 12.76 -6.44
N GLU A 60 -17.21 13.00 -7.69
CA GLU A 60 -16.90 14.23 -8.42
C GLU A 60 -17.56 15.44 -7.75
N ARG A 61 -18.86 15.37 -7.43
CA ARG A 61 -19.57 16.48 -6.77
C ARG A 61 -18.97 16.87 -5.42
N VAL A 62 -18.50 15.88 -4.64
CA VAL A 62 -17.94 16.12 -3.30
C VAL A 62 -16.50 16.61 -3.36
N SER A 63 -15.69 16.10 -4.29
CA SER A 63 -14.24 16.38 -4.33
C SER A 63 -13.83 17.45 -5.34
N GLY A 64 -14.65 17.70 -6.37
CA GLY A 64 -14.30 18.47 -7.56
C GLY A 64 -13.35 17.74 -8.52
N LEU A 65 -12.89 16.52 -8.18
CA LEU A 65 -11.99 15.72 -8.99
C LEU A 65 -12.76 14.79 -9.95
N PRO A 66 -12.18 14.42 -11.11
CA PRO A 66 -12.79 13.44 -11.99
C PRO A 66 -13.04 12.09 -11.27
N PRO A 67 -14.08 11.33 -11.65
CA PRO A 67 -14.42 10.05 -11.04
C PRO A 67 -13.27 9.06 -10.99
N TRP A 68 -12.50 8.98 -12.08
CA TRP A 68 -11.34 8.10 -12.24
C TRP A 68 -10.18 8.45 -11.30
N ALA A 69 -10.18 9.63 -10.69
CA ALA A 69 -9.26 10.01 -9.62
C ALA A 69 -9.94 9.88 -8.25
N ALA A 70 -11.11 10.50 -8.08
CA ALA A 70 -11.78 10.62 -6.78
C ALA A 70 -12.12 9.27 -6.12
N VAL A 71 -12.69 8.34 -6.89
CA VAL A 71 -13.09 7.03 -6.36
C VAL A 71 -11.87 6.20 -5.96
N PRO A 72 -10.85 6.03 -6.82
CA PRO A 72 -9.60 5.37 -6.45
C PRO A 72 -8.84 6.02 -5.29
N GLN A 73 -8.89 7.34 -5.13
CA GLN A 73 -8.27 8.01 -3.98
C GLN A 73 -8.86 7.51 -2.66
N ALA A 74 -10.20 7.46 -2.57
CA ALA A 74 -10.88 7.00 -1.36
C ALA A 74 -10.62 5.51 -1.09
N VAL A 75 -10.77 4.66 -2.11
CA VAL A 75 -10.54 3.20 -1.99
C VAL A 75 -9.07 2.94 -1.65
N GLY A 76 -8.14 3.56 -2.36
CA GLY A 76 -6.70 3.37 -2.19
C GLY A 76 -6.21 3.84 -0.83
N ALA A 77 -6.66 5.00 -0.34
CA ALA A 77 -6.30 5.51 0.98
C ALA A 77 -6.79 4.58 2.10
N ALA A 78 -8.06 4.16 2.07
CA ALA A 78 -8.61 3.22 3.05
C ALA A 78 -7.85 1.89 3.03
N SER A 79 -7.52 1.41 1.83
CA SER A 79 -6.82 0.15 1.61
C SER A 79 -5.37 0.18 2.10
N LEU A 80 -4.65 1.27 1.85
CA LEU A 80 -3.28 1.49 2.35
C LEU A 80 -3.24 1.56 3.88
N ILE A 81 -4.19 2.27 4.51
CA ILE A 81 -4.31 2.34 5.97
C ILE A 81 -4.56 0.95 6.55
N THR A 82 -5.49 0.20 5.95
CA THR A 82 -5.83 -1.17 6.34
C THR A 82 -4.62 -2.11 6.20
N ALA A 83 -3.93 -2.07 5.06
CA ALA A 83 -2.74 -2.87 4.81
C ALA A 83 -1.60 -2.52 5.78
N ALA A 84 -1.35 -1.23 6.02
CA ALA A 84 -0.30 -0.79 6.94
C ALA A 84 -0.59 -1.25 8.38
N PHE A 85 -1.82 -1.10 8.86
CA PHE A 85 -2.22 -1.63 10.16
C PHE A 85 -2.00 -3.14 10.24
N GLY A 86 -2.50 -3.89 9.25
CA GLY A 86 -2.31 -5.33 9.15
C GLY A 86 -0.83 -5.72 9.19
N PHE A 87 0.00 -5.06 8.39
CA PHE A 87 1.44 -5.33 8.30
C PHE A 87 2.16 -5.11 9.64
N TYR A 88 2.04 -3.96 10.28
CA TYR A 88 2.75 -3.72 11.54
C TYR A 88 2.22 -4.60 12.67
N TRP A 89 0.92 -4.91 12.67
CA TRP A 89 0.36 -5.84 13.64
C TRP A 89 0.88 -7.25 13.41
N ASP A 90 0.96 -7.69 12.15
CA ASP A 90 1.47 -8.99 11.75
C ASP A 90 2.93 -9.21 12.18
N VAL A 91 3.79 -8.23 11.90
CA VAL A 91 5.20 -8.28 12.34
C VAL A 91 5.30 -8.43 13.86
N SER A 92 4.54 -7.62 14.61
CA SER A 92 4.52 -7.73 16.08
C SER A 92 3.98 -9.09 16.55
N TRP A 93 2.99 -9.65 15.85
CA TRP A 93 2.41 -10.94 16.18
C TRP A 93 3.43 -12.06 16.01
N HIS A 94 4.18 -12.06 14.91
CA HIS A 94 5.21 -13.04 14.65
C HIS A 94 6.41 -12.94 15.60
N ILE A 95 6.76 -11.74 16.04
CA ILE A 95 7.78 -11.54 17.09
C ILE A 95 7.29 -12.18 18.40
N ASP A 96 6.04 -11.96 18.78
CA ASP A 96 5.50 -12.39 20.07
C ASP A 96 5.12 -13.88 20.11
N ARG A 97 4.67 -14.45 18.99
CA ARG A 97 4.05 -15.79 18.93
C ARG A 97 4.71 -16.78 17.98
N GLY A 98 5.69 -16.34 17.20
CA GLY A 98 6.33 -17.18 16.19
C GLY A 98 5.46 -17.39 14.95
N ARG A 99 5.71 -18.50 14.24
CA ARG A 99 5.17 -18.76 12.91
C ARG A 99 3.76 -19.35 12.91
N ASP A 100 2.95 -18.87 11.98
CA ASP A 100 1.59 -19.34 11.81
C ASP A 100 1.52 -20.72 11.11
N PRO A 101 0.45 -21.49 11.36
CA PRO A 101 0.19 -22.74 10.64
C PRO A 101 -0.26 -22.52 9.19
N GLY A 102 -0.71 -21.31 8.84
CA GLY A 102 -1.17 -20.96 7.49
C GLY A 102 -1.54 -19.48 7.37
N PRO A 103 -1.73 -18.97 6.14
CA PRO A 103 -1.97 -17.56 5.86
C PRO A 103 -3.32 -17.06 6.40
N LEU A 104 -4.27 -17.94 6.70
CA LEU A 104 -5.58 -17.53 7.23
C LEU A 104 -5.68 -17.62 8.75
N ALA A 105 -4.62 -18.07 9.44
CA ALA A 105 -4.63 -18.35 10.86
C ALA A 105 -4.40 -17.12 11.76
N ASN A 106 -3.89 -16.02 11.19
CA ASN A 106 -3.56 -14.81 11.91
C ASN A 106 -4.52 -13.67 11.49
N PRO A 107 -5.18 -13.00 12.47
CA PRO A 107 -6.14 -11.95 12.18
C PRO A 107 -5.52 -10.78 11.41
N ALA A 108 -4.23 -10.48 11.62
CA ALA A 108 -3.53 -9.40 10.93
C ALA A 108 -3.42 -9.64 9.42
N HIS A 109 -3.26 -10.90 9.00
CA HIS A 109 -3.19 -11.26 7.58
C HIS A 109 -4.45 -10.83 6.81
N TRP A 110 -5.64 -10.90 7.41
CA TRP A 110 -6.87 -10.46 6.74
C TRP A 110 -6.83 -8.97 6.39
N PHE A 111 -6.28 -8.13 7.26
CA PHE A 111 -6.09 -6.70 6.98
C PHE A 111 -5.08 -6.48 5.85
N ILE A 112 -4.02 -7.30 5.78
CA ILE A 112 -3.06 -7.25 4.66
C ILE A 112 -3.74 -7.70 3.36
N ILE A 113 -4.40 -8.85 3.34
CA ILE A 113 -5.06 -9.40 2.15
C ILE A 113 -6.10 -8.42 1.61
N PHE A 114 -7.02 -7.95 2.46
CA PHE A 114 -8.05 -7.00 2.03
C PHE A 114 -7.47 -5.63 1.67
N GLY A 115 -6.45 -5.16 2.40
CA GLY A 115 -5.77 -3.91 2.09
C GLY A 115 -5.05 -3.97 0.74
N LEU A 116 -4.26 -5.01 0.46
CA LEU A 116 -3.58 -5.16 -0.82
C LEU A 116 -4.58 -5.40 -1.98
N ALA A 117 -5.65 -6.17 -1.74
CA ALA A 117 -6.74 -6.34 -2.69
C ALA A 117 -7.42 -5.01 -3.03
N GLY A 118 -7.66 -4.18 -2.01
CA GLY A 118 -8.22 -2.85 -2.16
C GLY A 118 -7.30 -1.86 -2.89
N ILE A 119 -5.97 -1.95 -2.72
CA ILE A 119 -5.01 -1.16 -3.49
C ILE A 119 -5.08 -1.52 -4.98
N ALA A 120 -5.04 -2.81 -5.31
CA ALA A 120 -5.19 -3.26 -6.69
C ALA A 120 -6.54 -2.83 -7.28
N LEU A 121 -7.62 -2.99 -6.50
CA LEU A 121 -8.96 -2.55 -6.88
C LEU A 121 -9.01 -1.05 -7.14
N ALA A 122 -8.40 -0.21 -6.31
CA ALA A 122 -8.36 1.23 -6.51
C ALA A 122 -7.74 1.59 -7.86
N GLY A 123 -6.58 0.99 -8.19
CA GLY A 123 -5.96 1.16 -9.50
C GLY A 123 -6.86 0.69 -10.64
N ILE A 124 -7.40 -0.52 -10.53
CA ILE A 124 -8.26 -1.11 -11.57
C ILE A 124 -9.51 -0.27 -11.79
N LEU A 125 -10.12 0.28 -10.73
CA LEU A 125 -11.26 1.21 -10.83
C LEU A 125 -10.86 2.49 -11.57
N SER A 126 -9.66 3.02 -11.34
CA SER A 126 -9.15 4.18 -12.09
C SER A 126 -9.05 3.87 -13.60
N VAL A 127 -8.55 2.69 -13.95
CA VAL A 127 -8.43 2.20 -15.32
C VAL A 127 -9.82 1.98 -15.96
N ILE A 128 -10.75 1.37 -15.23
CA ILE A 128 -12.12 1.08 -15.71
C ILE A 128 -12.89 2.37 -15.97
N LEU A 129 -12.86 3.31 -15.02
CA LEU A 129 -13.53 4.59 -15.15
C LEU A 129 -12.90 5.35 -16.33
N GLY A 130 -11.57 5.48 -16.33
CA GLY A 130 -10.82 6.15 -17.38
C GLY A 130 -11.27 7.60 -17.61
N ASP A 131 -10.57 8.29 -18.50
CA ASP A 131 -10.97 9.60 -19.00
C ASP A 131 -11.47 9.48 -20.44
N GLU A 132 -12.56 10.18 -20.73
CA GLU A 132 -13.07 10.35 -22.10
C GLU A 132 -12.20 11.36 -22.87
N HIS A 133 -11.55 12.30 -22.16
CA HIS A 133 -10.68 13.29 -22.74
C HIS A 133 -9.21 12.92 -22.51
N PRO A 134 -8.35 12.95 -23.54
CA PRO A 134 -6.93 12.71 -23.34
C PRO A 134 -6.33 13.82 -22.48
N THR A 135 -5.59 13.42 -21.45
CA THR A 135 -4.76 14.32 -20.65
C THR A 135 -3.30 14.17 -21.08
N GLY A 136 -2.46 15.15 -20.75
CA GLY A 136 -1.03 15.11 -21.08
C GLY A 136 -0.26 13.93 -20.48
N SER A 137 -0.87 13.16 -19.56
CA SER A 137 -0.29 11.96 -18.95
C SER A 137 -1.19 10.73 -19.06
N SER A 138 -2.16 10.71 -19.98
CA SER A 138 -3.01 9.53 -20.20
C SER A 138 -2.51 8.65 -21.34
N LEU A 139 -2.74 7.34 -21.22
CA LEU A 139 -2.49 6.35 -22.26
C LEU A 139 -3.80 5.99 -22.96
N ARG A 140 -3.81 6.03 -24.29
CA ARG A 140 -5.01 5.70 -25.08
C ARG A 140 -5.15 4.19 -25.24
N PHE A 141 -6.20 3.62 -24.64
CA PHE A 141 -6.54 2.19 -24.73
C PHE A 141 -7.66 1.93 -25.74
N GLY A 142 -8.45 2.95 -26.10
CA GLY A 142 -9.51 2.88 -27.09
C GLY A 142 -9.93 4.27 -27.61
N PRO A 143 -10.98 4.37 -28.43
CA PRO A 143 -11.46 5.64 -28.96
C PRO A 143 -11.81 6.66 -27.86
N ASP A 144 -12.61 6.23 -26.89
CA ASP A 144 -13.10 7.04 -25.75
C ASP A 144 -12.61 6.47 -24.41
N TRP A 145 -11.41 5.88 -24.42
CA TRP A 145 -10.83 5.22 -23.25
C TRP A 145 -9.37 5.61 -23.10
N ASN A 146 -9.16 6.65 -22.30
CA ASN A 146 -7.83 7.08 -21.89
C ASN A 146 -7.61 6.67 -20.43
N VAL A 147 -6.45 6.11 -20.13
CA VAL A 147 -6.13 5.59 -18.80
C VAL A 147 -5.12 6.52 -18.15
N PRO A 148 -5.37 7.05 -16.94
CA PRO A 148 -4.40 7.86 -16.21
C PRO A 148 -3.19 7.00 -15.82
N VAL A 149 -1.97 7.51 -16.02
CA VAL A 149 -0.75 6.77 -15.68
C VAL A 149 -0.67 6.47 -14.19
N GLY A 150 -1.11 7.38 -13.32
CA GLY A 150 -1.17 7.14 -11.87
C GLY A 150 -2.08 5.95 -11.52
N GLY A 151 -3.22 5.82 -12.20
CA GLY A 151 -4.15 4.71 -12.01
C GLY A 151 -3.61 3.37 -12.51
N LEU A 152 -2.92 3.38 -13.66
CA LEU A 152 -2.24 2.20 -14.18
C LEU A 152 -1.10 1.75 -13.26
N LEU A 153 -0.25 2.69 -12.80
CA LEU A 153 0.82 2.40 -11.85
C LEU A 153 0.28 1.84 -10.54
N LEU A 154 -0.82 2.39 -10.03
CA LEU A 154 -1.48 1.90 -8.82
C LEU A 154 -1.98 0.47 -8.99
N SER A 155 -2.55 0.16 -10.16
CA SER A 155 -2.99 -1.21 -10.51
C SER A 155 -1.80 -2.17 -10.49
N ILE A 156 -0.71 -1.80 -11.17
CA ILE A 156 0.51 -2.62 -11.25
C ILE A 156 1.09 -2.85 -9.86
N CYS A 157 1.22 -1.79 -9.06
CA CYS A 157 1.74 -1.88 -7.69
C CYS A 157 0.90 -2.82 -6.82
N GLY A 158 -0.44 -2.68 -6.86
CA GLY A 158 -1.35 -3.55 -6.10
C GLY A 158 -1.32 -5.01 -6.58
N LEU A 159 -1.29 -5.25 -7.89
CA LEU A 159 -1.21 -6.61 -8.44
C LEU A 159 0.12 -7.30 -8.13
N ILE A 160 1.24 -6.57 -8.22
CA ILE A 160 2.55 -7.08 -7.80
C ILE A 160 2.55 -7.41 -6.30
N ALA A 161 1.96 -6.54 -5.47
CA ALA A 161 1.86 -6.78 -4.04
C ALA A 161 1.03 -8.04 -3.74
N LEU A 162 -0.12 -8.21 -4.37
CA LEU A 162 -0.99 -9.39 -4.23
C LEU A 162 -0.34 -10.67 -4.71
N ALA A 163 0.39 -10.63 -5.83
CA ALA A 163 1.15 -11.77 -6.33
C ALA A 163 2.22 -12.24 -5.33
N GLY A 164 2.60 -11.38 -4.37
CA GLY A 164 3.47 -11.74 -3.25
C GLY A 164 2.96 -12.95 -2.50
N PHE A 165 1.66 -13.08 -2.20
CA PHE A 165 1.12 -14.20 -1.42
C PHE A 165 1.35 -15.59 -2.04
N PRO A 166 0.92 -15.88 -3.28
CA PRO A 166 1.16 -17.19 -3.89
C PRO A 166 2.67 -17.43 -4.14
N LEU A 167 3.43 -16.39 -4.46
CA LEU A 167 4.88 -16.53 -4.65
C LEU A 167 5.62 -16.81 -3.34
N ASP A 168 5.15 -16.23 -2.23
CA ASP A 168 5.65 -16.48 -0.88
C ASP A 168 5.41 -17.92 -0.45
N ASP A 169 4.23 -18.48 -0.74
CA ASP A 169 3.98 -19.90 -0.51
C ASP A 169 4.93 -20.80 -1.32
N ILE A 170 5.15 -20.50 -2.60
CA ILE A 170 6.09 -21.24 -3.44
C ILE A 170 7.51 -21.13 -2.87
N TRP A 171 7.92 -19.91 -2.49
CA TRP A 171 9.21 -19.66 -1.87
C TRP A 171 9.38 -20.51 -0.61
N HIS A 172 8.40 -20.50 0.28
CA HIS A 172 8.40 -21.28 1.51
C HIS A 172 8.46 -22.80 1.31
N ARG A 173 7.89 -23.32 0.22
CA ARG A 173 8.00 -24.75 -0.14
C ARG A 173 9.38 -25.12 -0.65
N LEU A 174 10.02 -24.22 -1.40
CA LEU A 174 11.30 -24.47 -2.05
C LEU A 174 12.50 -24.22 -1.12
N PHE A 175 12.44 -23.16 -0.33
CA PHE A 175 13.58 -22.64 0.42
C PHE A 175 13.37 -22.61 1.94
N GLY A 176 12.15 -22.88 2.42
CA GLY A 176 11.79 -22.79 3.83
C GLY A 176 11.22 -21.42 4.22
N GLN A 177 10.74 -21.29 5.45
CA GLN A 177 10.08 -20.07 5.93
C GLN A 177 11.09 -18.99 6.31
N ASP A 178 10.92 -17.80 5.74
CA ASP A 178 11.81 -16.66 6.02
C ASP A 178 11.41 -15.97 7.32
N VAL A 179 12.35 -15.78 8.26
CA VAL A 179 12.13 -15.03 9.51
C VAL A 179 12.32 -13.51 9.38
N THR A 180 12.57 -13.04 8.17
CA THR A 180 12.94 -11.65 7.87
C THR A 180 11.95 -10.98 6.91
N LEU A 181 11.73 -9.68 7.10
CA LEU A 181 11.03 -8.79 6.16
C LEU A 181 11.75 -8.62 4.82
N TRP A 182 13.03 -8.99 4.74
CA TRP A 182 13.84 -8.82 3.54
C TRP A 182 13.89 -10.09 2.67
N GLY A 183 13.01 -11.06 2.95
CA GLY A 183 12.71 -12.15 2.03
C GLY A 183 12.27 -11.60 0.67
N PRO A 184 12.65 -12.20 -0.47
CA PRO A 184 12.36 -11.64 -1.80
C PRO A 184 10.87 -11.35 -2.04
N THR A 185 10.01 -12.24 -1.56
CA THR A 185 8.54 -12.14 -1.67
C THR A 185 7.97 -11.09 -0.71
N HIS A 186 8.54 -10.94 0.49
CA HIS A 186 8.21 -9.83 1.39
C HIS A 186 8.61 -8.48 0.80
N ILE A 187 9.81 -8.34 0.23
CA ILE A 187 10.25 -7.12 -0.45
C ILE A 187 9.33 -6.80 -1.63
N GLN A 188 8.91 -7.80 -2.41
CA GLN A 188 7.95 -7.60 -3.49
C GLN A 188 6.61 -7.05 -2.96
N MET A 189 6.06 -7.70 -1.92
CA MET A 189 4.76 -7.33 -1.35
C MET A 189 4.79 -5.92 -0.73
N ILE A 190 5.77 -5.68 0.14
CA ILE A 190 5.99 -4.40 0.82
C ILE A 190 6.32 -3.32 -0.20
N GLY A 191 7.19 -3.61 -1.17
CA GLY A 191 7.59 -2.68 -2.22
C GLY A 191 6.43 -2.26 -3.11
N GLY A 192 5.58 -3.21 -3.52
CA GLY A 192 4.36 -2.91 -4.27
C GLY A 192 3.41 -1.99 -3.51
N ALA A 193 3.12 -2.30 -2.24
CA ALA A 193 2.28 -1.45 -1.40
C ALA A 193 2.91 -0.06 -1.13
N SER A 194 4.23 -0.01 -0.96
CA SER A 194 4.96 1.23 -0.70
C SER A 194 4.96 2.15 -1.92
N LEU A 195 5.24 1.61 -3.11
CA LEU A 195 5.20 2.38 -4.36
C LEU A 195 3.77 2.76 -4.79
N ALA A 196 2.76 2.01 -4.34
CA ALA A 196 1.36 2.39 -4.54
C ALA A 196 1.02 3.76 -3.92
N THR A 197 1.70 4.17 -2.83
CA THR A 197 1.51 5.51 -2.24
C THR A 197 1.94 6.62 -3.20
N LEU A 198 3.04 6.43 -3.94
CA LEU A 198 3.50 7.36 -4.96
C LEU A 198 2.58 7.34 -6.19
N ALA A 199 2.13 6.16 -6.62
CA ALA A 199 1.18 6.03 -7.71
C ALA A 199 -0.16 6.73 -7.40
N LEU A 200 -0.65 6.58 -6.16
CA LEU A 200 -1.83 7.28 -5.67
C LEU A 200 -1.59 8.80 -5.65
N TRP A 201 -0.38 9.25 -5.30
CA TRP A 201 -0.06 10.67 -5.35
C TRP A 201 0.00 11.23 -6.78
N ALA A 202 0.60 10.49 -7.71
CA ALA A 202 0.57 10.83 -9.12
C ALA A 202 -0.88 10.94 -9.62
N LEU A 203 -1.74 9.98 -9.29
CA LEU A 203 -3.16 9.99 -9.65
C LEU A 203 -3.90 11.22 -9.10
N ALA A 204 -3.61 11.64 -7.86
CA ALA A 204 -4.19 12.86 -7.29
C ALA A 204 -3.78 14.11 -8.07
N VAL A 205 -2.51 14.19 -8.48
CA VAL A 205 -1.99 15.31 -9.29
C VAL A 205 -2.61 15.32 -10.68
N GLU A 206 -2.76 14.16 -11.32
CA GLU A 206 -3.45 14.03 -12.60
C GLU A 206 -4.91 14.47 -12.50
N GLY A 207 -5.63 14.01 -11.48
CA GLY A 207 -7.01 14.40 -11.23
C GLY A 207 -7.17 15.90 -11.00
N GLU A 208 -6.28 16.51 -10.22
CA GLU A 208 -6.29 17.96 -9.97
C GLU A 208 -6.06 18.74 -11.27
N ARG A 209 -5.10 18.33 -12.10
CA ARG A 209 -4.82 18.99 -13.39
C ARG A 209 -6.00 18.87 -14.35
N ALA A 210 -6.61 17.68 -14.43
CA ALA A 210 -7.79 17.45 -15.27
C ALA A 210 -8.99 18.29 -14.81
N ALA A 211 -9.25 18.36 -13.50
CA ALA A 211 -10.30 19.22 -12.95
C ALA A 211 -10.09 20.70 -13.30
N ARG A 212 -8.86 21.21 -13.15
CA ARG A 212 -8.51 22.59 -13.51
C ARG A 212 -8.68 22.86 -15.01
N ALA A 213 -8.25 21.93 -15.86
CA ALA A 213 -8.42 22.04 -17.31
C ALA A 213 -9.90 22.08 -17.73
N ALA A 214 -10.76 21.35 -17.01
CA ALA A 214 -12.20 21.37 -17.18
C ALA A 214 -12.91 22.57 -16.49
N GLY A 215 -12.17 23.53 -15.92
CA GLY A 215 -12.72 24.70 -15.23
C GLY A 215 -13.49 24.35 -13.94
N ARG A 216 -13.27 23.16 -13.37
CA ARG A 216 -14.00 22.70 -12.18
C ARG A 216 -13.44 23.34 -10.91
N PRO A 217 -14.30 23.78 -9.98
CA PRO A 217 -13.85 24.30 -8.70
C PRO A 217 -13.32 23.15 -7.83
N VAL A 218 -12.02 23.18 -7.53
CA VAL A 218 -11.39 22.27 -6.58
C VAL A 218 -11.00 23.06 -5.34
N ASP A 219 -11.44 22.64 -4.15
CA ASP A 219 -11.08 23.30 -2.88
C ASP A 219 -9.55 23.19 -2.66
N PRO A 220 -8.81 24.31 -2.67
CA PRO A 220 -7.37 24.29 -2.48
C PRO A 220 -6.96 23.73 -1.10
N ARG A 221 -7.80 23.92 -0.06
CA ARG A 221 -7.52 23.40 1.29
C ARG A 221 -7.69 21.89 1.33
N ALA A 222 -8.73 21.36 0.69
CA ALA A 222 -8.92 19.91 0.56
C ALA A 222 -7.77 19.24 -0.21
N MET A 223 -7.34 19.82 -1.34
CA MET A 223 -6.18 19.30 -2.08
C MET A 223 -4.89 19.38 -1.29
N MET A 224 -4.67 20.47 -0.54
CA MET A 224 -3.51 20.58 0.34
C MET A 224 -3.49 19.45 1.39
N ARG A 225 -4.63 19.15 2.02
CA ARG A 225 -4.74 18.02 2.96
C ARG A 225 -4.43 16.69 2.28
N ILE A 226 -4.94 16.47 1.06
CA ILE A 226 -4.67 15.26 0.28
C ILE A 226 -3.16 15.13 -0.02
N HIS A 227 -2.50 16.21 -0.46
CA HIS A 227 -1.06 16.18 -0.71
C HIS A 227 -0.24 15.94 0.55
N ILE A 228 -0.59 16.55 1.69
CA ILE A 228 0.09 16.30 2.96
C ILE A 228 -0.05 14.83 3.38
N SER A 229 -1.27 14.29 3.32
CA SER A 229 -1.53 12.89 3.66
C SER A 229 -0.78 11.93 2.73
N LEU A 230 -0.75 12.20 1.43
CA LEU A 230 -0.04 11.36 0.46
C LEU A 230 1.49 11.48 0.59
N ALA A 231 2.01 12.66 0.90
CA ALA A 231 3.44 12.85 1.17
C ALA A 231 3.88 12.10 2.43
N GLY A 232 3.08 12.18 3.50
CA GLY A 232 3.32 11.40 4.71
C GLY A 232 3.16 9.89 4.49
N ALA A 233 2.15 9.46 3.74
CA ALA A 233 1.98 8.07 3.33
C ALA A 233 3.17 7.57 2.49
N PHE A 234 3.70 8.40 1.60
CA PHE A 234 4.90 8.07 0.82
C PHE A 234 6.13 7.93 1.70
N LEU A 235 6.31 8.79 2.69
CA LEU A 235 7.38 8.63 3.69
C LEU A 235 7.22 7.31 4.47
N ILE A 236 6.00 6.96 4.89
CA ILE A 236 5.71 5.66 5.53
C ILE A 236 6.07 4.50 4.59
N GLY A 237 5.65 4.57 3.33
CA GLY A 237 5.98 3.57 2.31
C GLY A 237 7.49 3.36 2.18
N MET A 238 8.24 4.45 2.03
CA MET A 238 9.70 4.41 1.93
C MET A 238 10.39 3.91 3.21
N SER A 239 9.72 3.95 4.37
CA SER A 239 10.26 3.47 5.64
C SER A 239 9.84 2.05 6.01
N THR A 240 8.95 1.39 5.27
CA THR A 240 8.39 0.08 5.67
C THR A 240 9.45 -1.02 5.85
N LEU A 241 10.46 -1.06 4.99
CA LEU A 241 11.57 -2.04 5.09
C LEU A 241 12.50 -1.80 6.30
N GLN A 242 12.34 -0.67 7.02
CA GLN A 242 13.04 -0.39 8.27
C GLN A 242 12.41 -1.11 9.46
N ALA A 243 11.24 -1.74 9.30
CA ALA A 243 10.44 -2.24 10.41
C ALA A 243 11.17 -3.28 11.31
N GLU A 244 12.09 -4.10 10.79
CA GLU A 244 12.88 -5.00 11.64
C GLU A 244 13.73 -4.24 12.67
N PHE A 245 14.29 -3.10 12.26
CA PHE A 245 15.03 -2.22 13.15
C PHE A 245 14.09 -1.51 14.10
N ASP A 246 12.91 -1.09 13.62
CA ASP A 246 11.92 -0.40 14.45
C ASP A 246 11.41 -1.29 15.60
N PHE A 247 11.33 -2.60 15.38
CA PHE A 247 10.97 -3.58 16.39
C PHE A 247 12.18 -4.12 17.20
N GLY A 248 13.40 -3.68 16.90
CA GLY A 248 14.60 -4.10 17.62
C GLY A 248 15.03 -5.55 17.34
N VAL A 249 14.62 -6.13 16.21
CA VAL A 249 14.93 -7.51 15.80
C VAL A 249 15.69 -7.61 14.45
N PRO A 250 16.70 -6.76 14.19
CA PRO A 250 17.34 -6.72 12.88
C PRO A 250 18.07 -8.03 12.56
N GLN A 251 17.81 -8.57 11.36
CA GLN A 251 18.49 -9.76 10.86
C GLN A 251 19.77 -9.43 10.07
N PHE A 252 19.91 -8.17 9.67
CA PHE A 252 21.03 -7.67 8.85
C PHE A 252 21.87 -6.63 9.61
N ASN A 253 22.95 -6.18 8.96
CA ASN A 253 23.89 -5.22 9.55
C ASN A 253 23.18 -3.94 10.00
N GLN A 254 23.42 -3.53 11.24
CA GLN A 254 22.87 -2.32 11.86
C GLN A 254 23.17 -1.04 11.08
N LEU A 255 24.26 -1.01 10.31
CA LEU A 255 24.59 0.13 9.44
C LEU A 255 23.57 0.37 8.32
N PHE A 256 22.72 -0.61 7.99
CA PHE A 256 21.67 -0.41 7.00
C PHE A 256 20.53 0.47 7.50
N GLN A 257 20.26 0.54 8.81
CA GLN A 257 19.20 1.40 9.34
C GLN A 257 19.42 2.88 8.98
N PRO A 258 20.55 3.52 9.33
CA PRO A 258 20.78 4.92 8.95
C PRO A 258 20.82 5.11 7.42
N ALA A 259 21.34 4.14 6.66
CA ALA A 259 21.33 4.21 5.20
C ALA A 259 19.90 4.26 4.62
N MET A 260 18.99 3.44 5.13
CA MET A 260 17.60 3.42 4.69
C MET A 260 16.82 4.65 5.17
N ILE A 261 17.12 5.17 6.36
CA ILE A 261 16.57 6.46 6.84
C ILE A 261 16.98 7.57 5.89
N MET A 262 18.27 7.67 5.54
CA MET A 262 18.76 8.66 4.57
C MET A 262 18.07 8.54 3.21
N LEU A 263 17.89 7.31 2.70
CA LEU A 263 17.21 7.07 1.42
C LEU A 263 15.73 7.47 1.48
N ALA A 264 15.01 7.05 2.52
CA ALA A 264 13.60 7.35 2.70
C ALA A 264 13.37 8.87 2.86
N ALA A 265 14.15 9.51 3.73
CA ALA A 265 14.12 10.96 3.93
C ALA A 265 14.45 11.71 2.64
N GLY A 266 15.58 11.37 2.00
CA GLY A 266 16.08 12.04 0.80
C GLY A 266 15.11 11.97 -0.37
N ILE A 267 14.36 10.88 -0.52
CA ILE A 267 13.36 10.74 -1.59
C ILE A 267 12.03 11.39 -1.17
N ALA A 268 11.45 10.99 -0.04
CA ALA A 268 10.09 11.37 0.32
C ALA A 268 9.97 12.83 0.78
N LEU A 269 10.90 13.32 1.61
CA LEU A 269 10.85 14.70 2.12
C LEU A 269 11.16 15.72 1.02
N VAL A 270 12.08 15.38 0.11
CA VAL A 270 12.37 16.22 -1.06
C VAL A 270 11.15 16.24 -2.00
N ALA A 271 10.50 15.10 -2.26
CA ALA A 271 9.26 15.07 -3.03
C ALA A 271 8.15 15.92 -2.38
N ALA A 272 7.97 15.81 -1.06
CA ALA A 272 7.06 16.65 -0.27
C ALA A 272 7.38 18.14 -0.44
N ARG A 273 8.66 18.51 -0.32
CA ARG A 273 9.10 19.90 -0.47
C ARG A 273 8.85 20.44 -1.88
N ILE A 274 9.17 19.66 -2.92
CA ILE A 274 8.97 20.06 -4.32
C ILE A 274 7.48 20.26 -4.60
N ARG A 275 6.62 19.35 -4.13
CA ARG A 275 5.21 19.36 -4.49
C ARG A 275 4.34 20.31 -3.67
N ILE A 276 4.62 20.43 -2.37
CA ILE A 276 3.81 21.20 -1.41
C ILE A 276 4.40 22.61 -1.19
N GLY A 277 5.72 22.76 -1.35
CA GLY A 277 6.43 24.02 -1.13
C GLY A 277 6.94 24.17 0.30
N LYS A 278 7.09 25.43 0.76
CA LYS A 278 7.68 25.73 2.07
C LYS A 278 6.87 25.07 3.19
N GLY A 279 7.53 24.26 4.02
CA GLY A 279 6.91 23.48 5.10
C GLY A 279 6.33 22.13 4.68
N GLY A 280 6.41 21.76 3.40
CA GLY A 280 5.90 20.48 2.89
C GLY A 280 6.52 19.24 3.55
N ALA A 281 7.85 19.25 3.72
CA ALA A 281 8.58 18.17 4.40
C ALA A 281 8.12 18.03 5.86
N LEU A 282 8.06 19.14 6.61
CA LEU A 282 7.55 19.16 7.99
C LEU A 282 6.10 18.67 8.09
N ALA A 283 5.24 19.03 7.14
CA ALA A 283 3.86 18.55 7.10
C ALA A 283 3.78 17.03 6.84
N ALA A 284 4.62 16.51 5.95
CA ALA A 284 4.73 15.07 5.70
C ALA A 284 5.21 14.31 6.94
N VAL A 285 6.24 14.84 7.64
CA VAL A 285 6.71 14.29 8.92
C VAL A 285 5.63 14.34 9.99
N ALA A 286 4.88 15.44 10.10
CA ALA A 286 3.78 15.53 11.06
C ALA A 286 2.72 14.45 10.82
N PHE A 287 2.33 14.21 9.56
CA PHE A 287 1.43 13.12 9.21
C PHE A 287 2.04 11.75 9.53
N PHE A 288 3.30 11.52 9.15
CA PHE A 288 4.04 10.29 9.43
C PHE A 288 4.06 9.98 10.92
N LEU A 289 4.42 10.95 11.77
CA LEU A 289 4.48 10.80 13.22
C LEU A 289 3.11 10.52 13.82
N ALA A 290 2.07 11.22 13.36
CA ALA A 290 0.70 10.98 13.82
C ALA A 290 0.23 9.56 13.47
N PHE A 291 0.49 9.10 12.25
CA PHE A 291 0.08 7.77 11.80
C PHE A 291 0.90 6.65 12.46
N ARG A 292 2.24 6.73 12.43
CA ARG A 292 3.13 5.73 13.06
C ARG A 292 2.96 5.70 14.57
N GLY A 293 2.79 6.85 15.21
CA GLY A 293 2.47 6.95 16.64
C GLY A 293 1.11 6.35 16.97
N GLY A 294 0.09 6.60 16.14
CA GLY A 294 -1.21 5.95 16.26
C GLY A 294 -1.12 4.43 16.15
N LEU A 295 -0.35 3.90 15.20
CA LEU A 295 -0.09 2.47 15.09
C LEU A 295 0.67 1.91 16.31
N ALA A 296 1.67 2.63 16.81
CA ALA A 296 2.42 2.21 18.00
C ALA A 296 1.54 2.09 19.23
N LEU A 297 0.63 3.06 19.44
CA LEU A 297 -0.33 3.04 20.54
C LEU A 297 -1.41 1.96 20.36
N LEU A 298 -1.88 1.74 19.12
CA LEU A 298 -2.88 0.72 18.84
C LEU A 298 -2.30 -0.70 19.00
N ILE A 299 -1.12 -0.97 18.45
CA ILE A 299 -0.54 -2.30 18.44
C ILE A 299 0.10 -2.63 19.80
N GLY A 300 0.87 -1.70 20.36
CA GLY A 300 1.60 -1.92 21.61
C GLY A 300 0.68 -2.07 22.83
N PRO A 301 0.22 -0.96 23.43
CA PRO A 301 -0.56 -1.02 24.66
C PRO A 301 -2.00 -1.51 24.46
N ILE A 302 -2.68 -1.21 23.34
CA ILE A 302 -4.09 -1.59 23.16
C ILE A 302 -4.24 -3.07 22.78
N LEU A 303 -3.47 -3.57 21.81
CA LEU A 303 -3.50 -4.98 21.40
C LEU A 303 -2.53 -5.88 22.18
N GLY A 304 -1.73 -5.31 23.08
CA GLY A 304 -0.81 -6.02 23.96
C GLY A 304 0.34 -6.70 23.20
N ARG A 305 0.97 -5.97 22.27
CA ARG A 305 2.05 -6.48 21.41
C ARG A 305 3.37 -5.77 21.59
N THR A 306 4.43 -6.33 21.02
CA THR A 306 5.72 -5.64 20.95
C THR A 306 5.57 -4.23 20.36
N LEU A 307 6.14 -3.26 21.06
CA LEU A 307 6.06 -1.84 20.72
C LEU A 307 7.07 -1.48 19.62
N LEU A 308 6.61 -0.76 18.60
CA LEU A 308 7.44 -0.26 17.51
C LEU A 308 8.08 1.11 17.84
N HIS A 309 9.40 1.23 17.60
CA HIS A 309 10.19 2.44 17.81
C HIS A 309 10.73 2.92 16.47
N PHE A 310 10.22 4.04 15.96
CA PHE A 310 10.49 4.47 14.59
C PHE A 310 11.28 5.78 14.56
N PRO A 311 12.08 6.01 13.50
CA PRO A 311 12.79 7.28 13.33
C PRO A 311 11.82 8.44 13.21
N LEU A 312 12.15 9.58 13.81
CA LEU A 312 11.24 10.72 13.87
C LEU A 312 11.23 11.54 12.57
N TYR A 313 12.28 11.46 11.74
CA TYR A 313 12.48 12.26 10.52
C TYR A 313 12.47 13.79 10.72
N ILE A 314 12.51 14.29 11.96
CA ILE A 314 12.40 15.72 12.27
C ILE A 314 13.67 16.48 11.86
N ALA A 315 14.84 15.89 12.05
CA ALA A 315 16.11 16.56 11.72
C ALA A 315 16.32 16.68 10.20
N GLU A 316 15.71 15.77 9.44
CA GLU A 316 15.83 15.64 8.00
C GLU A 316 14.84 16.53 7.22
N ALA A 317 13.80 17.08 7.87
CA ALA A 317 12.68 17.79 7.23
C ALA A 317 12.81 19.33 7.21
#